data_AF-A0A7S1DWP7-F1
#
_entry.id   AF-A0A7S1DWP7-F1
#
_cell.length_a   1.000
_cell.length_b   1.000
_cell.length_c   1.000
_cell.angle_alpha   90.00
_cell.angle_beta   90.00
_cell.angle_gamma   90.00
#
_symmetry.space_group_name_H-M   'P 1'
#
loop_
_entity.id
_entity.type
_entity.pdbx_description
1 polymer ?
#
loop_
_entity_poly.entity_id
_entity_poly.type
_entity_poly.pdbx_seq_one_letter_code
_entity_poly.pdbx_strand_id
1 'polypeptide(L)'
;RAHEFILDLRPLKATTGVTEEDVAKRLQDYGFHSPTMSWPVAGTLMVEPTESEDLAELDRFCDAMLAIRAEIDDVGSGRISIEDSPLRNAPHTLDEIMVDKRE
;
A
#
# COMPACT_ATOMS: atom_id res chain seq x y z
N ARG A 1 -25.30 10.35 -2.22
CA ARG A 1 -24.13 10.77 -1.42
C ARG A 1 -23.08 9.69 -1.61
N ALA A 2 -21.94 10.05 -2.19
CA ALA A 2 -20.75 9.22 -2.22
C ALA A 2 -19.66 10.04 -1.53
N HIS A 3 -18.98 9.45 -0.58
CA HIS A 3 -17.94 10.08 0.25
C HIS A 3 -16.76 9.13 0.49
N GLU A 4 -16.93 7.87 0.08
CA GLU A 4 -15.94 6.79 0.17
C GLU A 4 -15.97 5.98 -1.13
N PHE A 5 -14.91 5.21 -1.37
CA PHE A 5 -14.83 4.27 -2.48
C PHE A 5 -13.98 3.04 -2.10
N ILE A 6 -14.15 1.95 -2.86
CA ILE A 6 -13.41 0.70 -2.67
C ILE A 6 -12.36 0.53 -3.75
N LEU A 7 -11.14 0.22 -3.35
CA LEU A 7 -10.07 -0.27 -4.20
C LEU A 7 -10.05 -1.80 -4.16
N ASP A 8 -10.19 -2.44 -5.33
CA ASP A 8 -10.17 -3.89 -5.45
C ASP A 8 -8.76 -4.41 -5.74
N LEU A 9 -8.12 -4.96 -4.71
CA LEU A 9 -6.75 -5.50 -4.78
C LEU A 9 -6.73 -6.99 -5.11
N ARG A 10 -7.87 -7.67 -5.15
CA ARG A 10 -7.95 -9.13 -5.36
C ARG A 10 -7.34 -9.57 -6.70
N PRO A 11 -7.52 -8.85 -7.83
CA PRO A 11 -6.84 -9.20 -9.07
C PRO A 11 -5.31 -9.12 -8.94
N LEU A 12 -4.79 -8.11 -8.21
CA LEU A 12 -3.36 -7.95 -7.99
C LEU A 12 -2.81 -9.09 -7.12
N LYS A 13 -3.54 -9.47 -6.07
CA LYS A 13 -3.21 -10.64 -5.23
C LYS A 13 -3.13 -11.93 -6.03
N ALA A 14 -4.08 -12.14 -6.94
CA ALA A 14 -4.11 -13.33 -7.77
C ALA A 14 -2.92 -13.41 -8.75
N THR A 15 -2.44 -12.27 -9.25
CA THR A 15 -1.36 -12.25 -10.25
C THR A 15 0.04 -12.09 -9.66
N THR A 16 0.17 -11.44 -8.51
CA THR A 16 1.48 -11.06 -7.93
C THR A 16 1.74 -11.66 -6.56
N GLY A 17 0.69 -12.15 -5.87
CA GLY A 17 0.77 -12.55 -4.47
C GLY A 17 0.69 -11.38 -3.47
N VAL A 18 0.72 -10.13 -3.92
CA VAL A 18 0.64 -8.95 -3.04
C VAL A 18 -0.76 -8.83 -2.44
N THR A 19 -0.84 -8.71 -1.13
CA THR A 19 -2.08 -8.66 -0.39
C THR A 19 -2.49 -7.23 -0.02
N GLU A 20 -3.74 -7.07 0.39
CA GLU A 20 -4.24 -5.83 0.97
C GLU A 20 -3.49 -5.42 2.25
N GLU A 21 -2.98 -6.40 3.01
CA GLU A 21 -2.16 -6.17 4.21
C GLU A 21 -0.78 -5.64 3.84
N ASP A 22 -0.16 -6.17 2.79
CA ASP A 22 1.13 -5.67 2.27
C ASP A 22 1.01 -4.19 1.88
N VAL A 23 -0.06 -3.81 1.16
CA VAL A 23 -0.33 -2.41 0.79
C VAL A 23 -0.60 -1.53 2.01
N ALA A 24 -1.39 -2.02 2.96
CA ALA A 24 -1.73 -1.29 4.18
C ALA A 24 -0.50 -1.02 5.08
N LYS A 25 0.39 -2.00 5.21
CA LYS A 25 1.65 -1.83 5.93
C LYS A 25 2.60 -0.93 5.17
N ARG A 26 2.68 -1.08 3.85
CA ARG A 26 3.54 -0.23 3.01
C ARG A 26 3.17 1.24 3.08
N LEU A 27 1.89 1.58 3.18
CA LEU A 27 1.43 2.97 3.39
C LEU A 27 2.02 3.63 4.65
N GLN A 28 2.38 2.86 5.68
CA GLN A 28 3.00 3.40 6.89
C GLN A 28 4.39 3.97 6.61
N ASP A 29 5.13 3.36 5.68
CA ASP A 29 6.45 3.87 5.25
C ASP A 29 6.33 5.20 4.48
N TYR A 30 5.14 5.46 3.90
CA TYR A 30 4.79 6.73 3.25
C TYR A 30 4.15 7.73 4.23
N GLY A 31 4.04 7.39 5.53
CA GLY A 31 3.48 8.26 6.56
C GLY A 31 1.95 8.25 6.66
N PHE A 32 1.28 7.28 6.04
CA PHE A 32 -0.19 7.15 6.09
C PHE A 32 -0.64 6.00 6.99
N HIS A 33 -1.67 6.25 7.80
CA HIS A 33 -2.44 5.16 8.39
C HIS A 33 -3.22 4.45 7.28
N SER A 34 -3.32 3.12 7.36
CA SER A 34 -4.09 2.36 6.38
C SER A 34 -5.57 2.78 6.38
N PRO A 35 -6.22 2.82 5.21
CA PRO A 35 -7.68 2.85 5.13
C PRO A 35 -8.33 1.61 5.75
N THR A 36 -9.66 1.58 5.78
CA THR A 36 -10.41 0.40 6.26
C THR A 36 -10.07 -0.81 5.41
N MET A 37 -9.57 -1.87 6.05
CA MET A 37 -9.13 -3.09 5.38
C MET A 37 -10.20 -4.18 5.41
N SER A 38 -10.37 -4.87 4.28
CA SER A 38 -11.15 -6.11 4.15
C SER A 38 -12.61 -6.03 4.62
N TRP A 39 -13.16 -4.81 4.64
CA TRP A 39 -14.56 -4.52 4.89
C TRP A 39 -15.01 -3.38 3.98
N PRO A 40 -16.23 -3.43 3.39
CA PRO A 40 -17.22 -4.50 3.50
C PRO A 40 -16.89 -5.75 2.65
N VAL A 41 -15.82 -5.70 1.86
CA VAL A 41 -15.38 -6.80 0.98
C VAL A 41 -13.98 -7.26 1.38
N ALA A 42 -13.82 -8.55 1.68
CA ALA A 42 -12.51 -9.13 1.99
C ALA A 42 -11.54 -8.98 0.80
N GLY A 43 -10.27 -8.65 1.09
CA GLY A 43 -9.24 -8.43 0.06
C GLY A 43 -9.28 -7.05 -0.60
N THR A 44 -9.97 -6.08 0.00
CA THR A 44 -10.12 -4.72 -0.54
C THR A 44 -9.74 -3.66 0.49
N LEU A 45 -9.53 -2.42 0.02
CA LEU A 45 -9.36 -1.24 0.87
C LEU A 45 -10.52 -0.27 0.60
N MET A 46 -11.11 0.26 1.66
CA MET A 46 -12.16 1.29 1.57
C MET A 46 -11.59 2.62 2.07
N VAL A 47 -11.62 3.63 1.19
CA VAL A 47 -11.01 4.95 1.38
C VAL A 47 -12.10 6.00 1.51
N GLU A 48 -12.04 6.78 2.59
CA GLU A 48 -12.90 7.94 2.85
C GLU A 48 -12.02 9.12 3.29
N PRO A 49 -11.78 10.13 2.43
CA PRO A 49 -10.89 11.25 2.78
C PRO A 49 -11.52 12.28 3.72
N THR A 50 -12.85 12.32 3.81
CA THR A 50 -13.62 13.41 4.45
C THR A 50 -13.44 14.78 3.76
N GLU A 51 -14.26 15.75 4.16
CA GLU A 51 -14.20 17.13 3.68
C GLU A 51 -13.12 17.99 4.36
N SER A 52 -12.46 17.46 5.39
CA SER A 52 -11.51 18.24 6.22
C SER A 52 -10.09 18.23 5.67
N GLU A 53 -9.74 17.26 4.83
CA GLU A 53 -8.43 17.15 4.22
C GLU A 53 -8.30 18.07 3.00
N ASP A 54 -7.17 18.75 2.88
CA ASP A 54 -6.90 19.63 1.75
C ASP A 54 -6.46 18.84 0.50
N LEU A 55 -6.49 19.49 -0.67
CA LEU A 55 -6.13 18.83 -1.92
C LEU A 55 -4.69 18.29 -1.91
N ALA A 56 -3.77 18.96 -1.23
CA ALA A 56 -2.38 18.53 -1.17
C ALA A 56 -2.24 17.22 -0.37
N GLU A 57 -3.01 17.02 0.70
CA GLU A 57 -3.06 15.75 1.43
C GLU A 57 -3.58 14.62 0.55
N LEU A 58 -4.67 14.86 -0.20
CA LEU A 58 -5.26 13.89 -1.11
C LEU A 58 -4.29 13.50 -2.22
N ASP A 59 -3.56 14.47 -2.77
CA ASP A 59 -2.55 14.24 -3.79
C ASP A 59 -1.39 13.41 -3.23
N ARG A 60 -0.90 13.69 -2.02
CA ARG A 60 0.15 12.87 -1.38
C ARG A 60 -0.29 11.42 -1.16
N PHE A 61 -1.53 11.19 -0.75
CA PHE A 61 -2.07 9.83 -0.61
C PHE A 61 -2.17 9.12 -1.97
N CYS A 62 -2.64 9.83 -3.01
CA CYS A 62 -2.69 9.28 -4.37
C CYS A 62 -1.30 8.95 -4.90
N ASP A 63 -0.31 9.82 -4.70
CA ASP A 63 1.07 9.62 -5.11
C ASP A 63 1.69 8.41 -4.40
N ALA A 64 1.44 8.24 -3.09
CA ALA A 64 1.86 7.05 -2.35
C ALA A 64 1.24 5.77 -2.92
N MET A 65 -0.07 5.79 -3.23
CA MET A 65 -0.76 4.64 -3.84
C MET A 65 -0.26 4.32 -5.25
N LEU A 66 0.09 5.34 -6.05
CA LEU A 66 0.70 5.15 -7.38
C LEU A 66 2.12 4.59 -7.28
N ALA A 67 2.92 5.04 -6.31
CA ALA A 67 4.24 4.49 -6.04
C ALA A 67 4.15 3.01 -5.60
N ILE A 68 3.24 2.69 -4.68
CA ILE A 68 2.95 1.31 -4.27
C ILE A 68 2.50 0.47 -5.47
N ARG A 69 1.68 1.02 -6.37
CA ARG A 69 1.28 0.30 -7.58
C ARG A 69 2.47 -0.02 -8.49
N ALA A 70 3.42 0.89 -8.64
CA ALA A 70 4.65 0.62 -9.39
C ALA A 70 5.50 -0.48 -8.72
N GLU A 71 5.59 -0.50 -7.39
CA GLU A 71 6.24 -1.60 -6.64
C GLU A 71 5.54 -2.95 -6.90
N ILE A 72 4.21 -2.98 -6.98
CA ILE A 72 3.43 -4.18 -7.31
C ILE A 72 3.71 -4.63 -8.75
N ASP A 73 3.81 -3.70 -9.70
CA ASP A 73 4.13 -4.01 -11.09
C ASP A 73 5.57 -4.57 -11.24
N ASP A 74 6.51 -4.10 -10.41
CA ASP A 74 7.87 -4.67 -10.34
C ASP A 74 7.86 -6.12 -9.81
N VAL A 75 7.01 -6.44 -8.83
CA VAL A 75 6.78 -7.83 -8.39
C VAL A 75 6.11 -8.65 -9.50
N GLY A 76 5.05 -8.13 -10.12
CA GLY A 76 4.28 -8.82 -11.17
C GLY A 76 5.07 -9.08 -12.44
N SER A 77 6.07 -8.24 -12.74
CA SER A 77 7.01 -8.44 -13.85
C SER A 77 8.20 -9.35 -13.51
N GLY A 78 8.34 -9.75 -12.24
CA GLY A 78 9.44 -10.56 -11.75
C GLY A 78 10.78 -9.81 -11.64
N ARG A 79 10.75 -8.47 -11.65
CA ARG A 79 11.96 -7.66 -11.42
C ARG A 79 12.50 -7.85 -10.00
N ILE A 80 11.59 -8.01 -9.05
CA ILE A 80 11.87 -8.33 -7.65
C ILE A 80 10.95 -9.47 -7.21
N SER A 81 11.43 -10.37 -6.36
CA SER A 81 10.57 -11.38 -5.76
C SER A 81 9.62 -10.71 -4.77
N ILE A 82 8.44 -11.29 -4.52
CA ILE A 82 7.54 -10.77 -3.49
C ILE A 82 8.20 -10.80 -2.10
N GLU A 83 8.95 -11.84 -1.78
CA GLU A 83 9.55 -12.00 -0.44
C GLU A 83 10.67 -10.98 -0.18
N ASP A 84 11.39 -10.58 -1.23
CA ASP A 84 12.44 -9.56 -1.14
C ASP A 84 11.89 -8.13 -1.35
N SER A 85 10.59 -7.99 -1.62
CA SER A 85 9.99 -6.69 -1.95
C SER A 85 9.82 -5.80 -0.71
N PRO A 86 9.86 -4.48 -0.87
CA PRO A 86 9.48 -3.55 0.20
C PRO A 86 8.03 -3.75 0.68
N LEU A 87 7.15 -4.27 -0.18
CA LEU A 87 5.74 -4.52 0.14
C LEU A 87 5.60 -5.59 1.24
N ARG A 88 6.31 -6.71 1.10
CA ARG A 88 6.24 -7.84 2.05
C ARG A 88 7.01 -7.55 3.34
N ASN A 89 8.05 -6.73 3.26
CA ASN A 89 8.90 -6.38 4.40
C ASN A 89 8.43 -5.11 5.13
N ALA A 90 7.33 -4.49 4.70
CA ALA A 90 6.74 -3.35 5.41
C ALA A 90 6.00 -3.80 6.70
N PRO A 91 5.91 -2.93 7.72
CA PRO A 91 6.52 -1.59 7.79
C PRO A 91 8.00 -1.66 8.17
N HIS A 92 8.78 -0.69 7.68
CA HIS A 92 10.20 -0.60 7.97
C HIS A 92 10.43 0.26 9.22
N THR A 93 10.91 -0.37 10.27
CA THR A 93 11.23 0.30 11.54
C THR A 93 12.50 1.14 11.44
N LEU A 94 12.66 2.07 12.39
CA LEU A 94 13.85 2.91 12.48
C LEU A 94 15.14 2.07 12.62
N ASP A 95 15.09 1.02 13.42
CA ASP A 95 16.24 0.16 13.66
C ASP A 95 16.68 -0.56 12.36
N GLU A 96 15.73 -1.05 11.55
CA GLU A 96 16.01 -1.74 10.28
C GLU A 96 16.62 -0.82 9.22
N ILE A 97 16.25 0.46 9.20
CA ILE A 97 16.81 1.42 8.23
C ILE A 97 18.17 1.99 8.68
N MET A 98 18.50 1.92 9.96
CA MET A 98 19.76 2.47 10.51
C MET A 98 20.95 1.51 10.43
N VAL A 99 20.77 0.24 10.08
CA VAL A 99 21.88 -0.72 9.95
C VAL A 99 22.62 -0.50 8.62
N ASP A 100 23.94 -0.26 8.71
CA ASP A 100 24.87 -0.02 7.58
C ASP A 100 25.05 -1.23 6.64
N LYS A 101 24.48 -2.38 6.99
CA LYS A 101 24.55 -3.63 6.22
C LYS A 101 23.16 -4.23 6.05
N ARG A 102 22.64 -4.18 4.83
CA ARG A 102 21.56 -5.07 4.37
C ARG A 102 22.25 -6.29 3.74
N GLU A 103 22.00 -7.49 4.27
CA GLU A 103 22.48 -8.75 3.66
C GLU A 103 21.73 -9.06 2.36
#